data_AF-A0A1F3CWK8-F1
#
_entry.id   AF-A0A1F3CWK8-F1
#
_cell.length_a   1.000
_cell.length_b   1.000
_cell.length_c   1.000
_cell.angle_alpha   90.00
_cell.angle_beta   90.00
_cell.angle_gamma   90.00
#
_symmetry.space_group_name_H-M   'P 1'
#
loop_
_entity.id
_entity.type
_entity.pdbx_description
1 polymer ?
#
loop_
_entity_poly.entity_id
_entity_poly.type
_entity_poly.pdbx_seq_one_letter_code
_entity_poly.pdbx_strand_id
1 'polypeptide(L)'
;MFFSEYGEILPCYYNKNIVFGRYPEQSPEEAWFGKKMNTLREHIKNNDLSYGCQDCMQYLNSENYYSVGAWKYDYLPVNKSKYPISIDFQISNICNLSCIMCNGEYSQTVRQKRENKDNYVNPYDENFIKKIEPFIPHLKEAAFTGGEAFIIKQYYDIWDKIAEKNSSIRISVTTNGTILNSRVKMYLEKLKFNITMSLDSLNKENFEKIRRFSNFDTVLKNFEYFIDYTKRKQTLLTVKVCPMRQNWHEMPVLINFLNNKNVLFLFNNVVFPPYCSLWNLPSAKLKEVYEFIEKHEFATNSIIQKGNIERVDNLINQLKNWEKQAKEFENTYPDINSKSASEINILLKQKIRYYLTTNTNISASTSFGQDLEKVFDDLIISIKDEKILKNAFIYFFKIPIHRILSEFNIRNFDKIVERTIQAGYTEPPSIK
;
A
#
# COMPACT_ATOMS: atom_id res chain seq x y z
N MET A 1 14.68 4.40 6.92
CA MET A 1 14.00 3.80 8.08
C MET A 1 12.51 4.02 7.93
N PHE A 2 11.68 3.06 8.31
CA PHE A 2 10.23 3.14 8.21
C PHE A 2 9.59 2.73 9.54
N PHE A 3 8.56 3.46 9.95
CA PHE A 3 7.72 3.14 11.11
C PHE A 3 6.31 2.80 10.64
N SER A 4 5.84 1.58 10.93
CA SER A 4 4.46 1.15 10.63
C SER A 4 3.46 1.70 11.65
N GLU A 5 2.18 1.43 11.48
CA GLU A 5 1.13 1.78 12.43
C GLU A 5 1.09 0.86 13.67
N TYR A 6 1.84 -0.25 13.62
CA TYR A 6 1.86 -1.31 14.64
C TYR A 6 3.16 -1.37 15.45
N GLY A 7 3.97 -0.30 15.41
CA GLY A 7 5.20 -0.21 16.18
C GLY A 7 6.43 -0.74 15.45
N GLU A 8 6.26 -1.46 14.34
CA GLU A 8 7.36 -2.10 13.63
C GLU A 8 8.32 -1.06 13.02
N ILE A 9 9.62 -1.32 13.18
CA ILE A 9 10.73 -0.52 12.67
C ILE A 9 11.42 -1.33 11.57
N LEU A 10 11.34 -0.83 10.34
CA LEU A 10 11.83 -1.47 9.11
C LEU A 10 12.91 -0.61 8.44
N PRO A 11 13.77 -1.17 7.56
CA PRO A 11 14.79 -0.37 6.87
C PRO A 11 14.17 0.58 5.86
N CYS A 12 13.16 0.10 5.15
CA CYS A 12 12.44 0.78 4.08
C CYS A 12 11.00 0.26 3.99
N TYR A 13 10.17 0.93 3.20
CA TYR A 13 8.78 0.57 2.99
C TYR A 13 8.57 -0.83 2.36
N TYR A 14 9.55 -1.30 1.58
CA TYR A 14 9.44 -2.50 0.76
C TYR A 14 9.96 -3.77 1.44
N ASN A 15 10.94 -3.66 2.35
CA ASN A 15 11.40 -4.80 3.13
C ASN A 15 10.48 -4.99 4.33
N LYS A 16 9.50 -5.88 4.16
CA LYS A 16 8.56 -6.28 5.22
C LYS A 16 8.91 -7.63 5.86
N ASN A 17 9.94 -8.29 5.34
CA ASN A 17 10.33 -9.64 5.78
C ASN A 17 11.11 -9.61 7.10
N ILE A 18 11.84 -8.53 7.37
CA ILE A 18 12.67 -8.44 8.59
C ILE A 18 12.33 -7.20 9.40
N VAL A 19 11.63 -7.42 10.51
CA VAL A 19 11.39 -6.43 11.56
C VAL A 19 12.65 -6.31 12.43
N PHE A 20 13.27 -5.13 12.41
CA PHE A 20 14.53 -4.88 13.14
C PHE A 20 14.33 -4.38 14.57
N GLY A 21 13.17 -3.78 14.82
CA GLY A 21 12.69 -3.52 16.16
C GLY A 21 11.19 -3.27 16.15
N ARG A 22 10.59 -3.25 17.34
CA ARG A 22 9.18 -2.90 17.54
C ARG A 22 9.11 -1.93 18.70
N TYR A 23 8.44 -0.81 18.51
CA TYR A 23 8.19 0.19 19.54
C TYR A 23 6.87 -0.15 20.25
N PRO A 24 6.79 -0.05 21.60
CA PRO A 24 7.77 0.53 22.52
C PRO A 24 8.82 -0.45 23.07
N GLU A 25 8.81 -1.73 22.66
CA GLU A 25 9.72 -2.75 23.21
C GLU A 25 11.20 -2.44 22.95
N GLN A 26 11.48 -1.80 21.82
CA GLN A 26 12.79 -1.31 21.41
C GLN A 26 12.67 0.13 20.90
N SER A 27 13.60 0.96 21.32
CA SER A 27 13.70 2.33 20.84
C SER A 27 14.18 2.38 19.37
N PRO A 28 13.84 3.47 18.63
CA PRO A 28 14.41 3.75 17.31
C PRO A 28 15.94 3.61 17.23
N GLU A 29 16.64 4.02 18.28
CA GLU A 29 18.10 3.95 18.38
C GLU A 29 18.60 2.51 18.47
N GLU A 30 18.04 1.71 19.37
CA GLU A 30 18.37 0.29 19.53
C GLU A 30 18.08 -0.50 18.25
N ALA A 31 16.97 -0.20 17.56
CA ALA A 31 16.62 -0.85 16.30
C ALA A 31 17.60 -0.47 15.17
N TRP A 32 17.95 0.82 15.04
CA TRP A 32 18.80 1.31 13.94
C TRP A 32 20.29 0.94 14.09
N PHE A 33 20.80 0.91 15.32
CA PHE A 33 22.18 0.53 15.61
C PHE A 33 22.33 -0.94 16.04
N GLY A 34 21.21 -1.67 16.13
CA GLY A 34 21.17 -3.06 16.54
C GLY A 34 21.71 -4.07 15.52
N LYS A 35 21.87 -5.31 16.00
CA LYS A 35 22.47 -6.43 15.24
C LYS A 35 21.79 -6.67 13.89
N LYS A 36 20.46 -6.74 13.84
CA LYS A 36 19.73 -7.05 12.60
C LYS A 36 19.96 -6.01 11.50
N MET A 37 19.96 -4.72 11.85
CA MET A 37 20.23 -3.64 10.88
C MET A 37 21.69 -3.66 10.42
N ASN A 38 22.65 -3.95 11.31
CA ASN A 38 24.05 -4.10 10.93
C ASN A 38 24.26 -5.31 10.00
N THR A 39 23.59 -6.44 10.25
CA THR A 39 23.58 -7.58 9.33
C THR A 39 23.06 -7.18 7.95
N LEU A 40 21.93 -6.47 7.86
CA LEU A 40 21.44 -5.96 6.58
C LEU A 40 22.50 -5.09 5.86
N ARG A 41 23.15 -4.16 6.57
CA ARG A 41 24.20 -3.30 6.00
C ARG A 41 25.36 -4.12 5.40
N GLU A 42 25.80 -5.17 6.09
CA GLU A 42 26.86 -6.05 5.58
C GLU A 42 26.43 -6.83 4.33
N HIS A 43 25.19 -7.34 4.29
CA HIS A 43 24.65 -7.96 3.08
C HIS A 43 24.63 -6.97 1.90
N ILE A 44 24.05 -5.77 2.10
CA ILE A 44 23.98 -4.74 1.05
C ILE A 44 25.38 -4.32 0.56
N LYS A 45 26.35 -4.17 1.46
CA LYS A 45 27.74 -3.80 1.11
C LYS A 45 28.41 -4.84 0.20
N ASN A 46 27.97 -6.10 0.29
CA ASN A 46 28.46 -7.20 -0.55
C ASN A 46 27.53 -7.51 -1.74
N ASN A 47 26.66 -6.56 -2.13
CA ASN A 47 25.66 -6.72 -3.20
C ASN A 47 24.71 -7.91 -2.98
N ASP A 48 24.46 -8.28 -1.72
CA ASP A 48 23.58 -9.38 -1.34
C ASP A 48 22.22 -8.85 -0.86
N LEU A 49 21.16 -9.22 -1.57
CA LEU A 49 19.77 -8.85 -1.28
C LEU A 49 18.98 -9.97 -0.57
N SER A 50 19.64 -11.08 -0.21
CA SER A 50 19.00 -12.25 0.40
C SER A 50 18.45 -11.98 1.81
N TYR A 51 18.92 -10.94 2.50
CA TYR A 51 18.49 -10.57 3.85
C TYR A 51 17.31 -9.59 3.85
N GLY A 52 16.15 -10.04 3.39
CA GLY A 52 14.88 -9.28 3.47
C GLY A 52 14.58 -8.37 2.26
N CYS A 53 15.47 -8.32 1.28
CA CYS A 53 15.31 -7.51 0.06
C CYS A 53 14.94 -8.37 -1.16
N GLN A 54 14.32 -9.54 -0.96
CA GLN A 54 14.06 -10.53 -2.00
C GLN A 54 13.13 -10.00 -3.10
N ASP A 55 12.15 -9.16 -2.77
CA ASP A 55 11.28 -8.53 -3.77
C ASP A 55 12.12 -7.66 -4.74
N CYS A 56 13.06 -6.88 -4.22
CA CYS A 56 13.97 -6.08 -5.05
C CYS A 56 14.85 -6.98 -5.91
N MET A 57 15.39 -8.07 -5.34
CA MET A 57 16.18 -9.06 -6.07
C MET A 57 15.39 -9.70 -7.22
N GLN A 58 14.13 -10.06 -6.97
CA GLN A 58 13.25 -10.65 -7.99
C GLN A 58 12.99 -9.67 -9.15
N TYR A 59 12.73 -8.40 -8.85
CA TYR A 59 12.53 -7.39 -9.88
C TYR A 59 13.81 -7.11 -10.68
N LEU A 60 14.98 -7.09 -10.03
CA LEU A 60 16.27 -6.96 -10.72
C LEU A 60 16.55 -8.14 -11.66
N ASN A 61 16.33 -9.37 -11.19
CA ASN A 61 16.56 -10.59 -11.99
C ASN A 61 15.59 -10.73 -13.16
N SER A 62 14.44 -10.04 -13.11
CA SER A 62 13.44 -10.00 -14.18
C SER A 62 13.52 -8.73 -15.04
N GLU A 63 14.60 -7.95 -14.90
CA GLU A 63 14.85 -6.69 -15.62
C GLU A 63 13.72 -5.65 -15.43
N ASN A 64 12.92 -5.78 -14.37
CA ASN A 64 11.84 -4.87 -14.02
C ASN A 64 12.34 -3.78 -13.07
N TYR A 65 13.30 -2.98 -13.54
CA TYR A 65 14.00 -1.98 -12.75
C TYR A 65 13.08 -0.94 -12.11
N TYR A 66 11.99 -0.56 -12.78
CA TYR A 66 11.00 0.41 -12.27
C TYR A 66 10.22 -0.12 -11.05
N SER A 67 10.14 -1.44 -10.86
CA SER A 67 9.47 -2.06 -9.71
C SER A 67 10.42 -2.31 -8.53
N VAL A 68 11.72 -2.06 -8.69
CA VAL A 68 12.72 -2.21 -7.63
C VAL A 68 12.51 -1.12 -6.58
N GLY A 69 11.99 -1.49 -5.41
CA GLY A 69 11.66 -0.54 -4.34
C GLY A 69 12.85 0.31 -3.86
N ALA A 70 14.07 -0.21 -3.94
CA ALA A 70 15.29 0.52 -3.59
C ALA A 70 15.52 1.76 -4.47
N TRP A 71 15.09 1.74 -5.73
CA TRP A 71 15.24 2.84 -6.69
C TRP A 71 14.59 4.14 -6.20
N LYS A 72 13.55 4.05 -5.33
CA LYS A 72 12.95 5.21 -4.64
C LYS A 72 13.98 6.08 -3.91
N TYR A 73 15.09 5.50 -3.47
CA TYR A 73 16.06 6.14 -2.60
C TYR A 73 17.35 6.57 -3.33
N ASP A 74 17.54 6.21 -4.60
CA ASP A 74 18.81 6.44 -5.35
C ASP A 74 19.11 7.92 -5.62
N TYR A 75 18.09 8.78 -5.57
CA TYR A 75 18.28 10.22 -5.70
C TYR A 75 18.86 10.86 -4.43
N LEU A 76 18.86 10.14 -3.32
CA LEU A 76 19.40 10.63 -2.05
C LEU A 76 20.93 10.60 -2.08
N PRO A 77 21.60 11.60 -1.48
CA PRO A 77 23.05 11.63 -1.45
C PRO A 77 23.62 10.48 -0.63
N VAL A 78 24.87 10.09 -0.94
CA VAL A 78 25.64 9.15 -0.13
C VAL A 78 25.64 9.62 1.33
N ASN A 79 25.17 8.75 2.22
CA ASN A 79 25.05 9.07 3.63
C ASN A 79 26.44 9.12 4.29
N LYS A 80 26.83 10.31 4.77
CA LYS A 80 28.06 10.50 5.56
C LYS A 80 27.84 10.32 7.07
N SER A 81 26.59 10.26 7.52
CA SER A 81 26.21 10.06 8.93
C SER A 81 25.98 8.58 9.22
N LYS A 82 26.08 8.18 10.50
CA LYS A 82 25.63 6.86 10.96
C LYS A 82 24.11 6.78 11.15
N TYR A 83 23.42 7.93 11.13
CA TYR A 83 21.96 8.04 11.24
C TYR A 83 21.27 7.88 9.88
N PRO A 84 19.97 7.52 9.83
CA PRO A 84 19.24 7.44 8.56
C PRO A 84 19.10 8.82 7.92
N ILE A 85 19.14 8.85 6.59
CA ILE A 85 18.92 10.07 5.79
C ILE A 85 17.44 10.27 5.42
N SER A 86 16.63 9.21 5.50
CA SER A 86 15.21 9.24 5.20
C SER A 86 14.44 8.45 6.24
N ILE A 87 13.35 9.04 6.75
CA ILE A 87 12.39 8.36 7.61
C ILE A 87 11.00 8.46 7.00
N ASP A 88 10.35 7.32 6.86
CA ASP A 88 8.97 7.19 6.40
C ASP A 88 8.10 6.86 7.63
N PHE A 89 7.14 7.73 7.94
CA PHE A 89 6.20 7.58 9.05
C PHE A 89 4.84 7.12 8.54
N GLN A 90 4.37 5.98 9.05
CA GLN A 90 3.01 5.46 8.92
C GLN A 90 2.46 5.15 10.32
N ILE A 91 2.64 6.05 11.28
CA ILE A 91 2.51 5.75 12.72
C ILE A 91 1.07 5.77 13.25
N SER A 92 0.08 5.97 12.40
CA SER A 92 -1.32 6.02 12.80
C SER A 92 -2.25 5.70 11.63
N ASN A 93 -3.39 5.10 11.96
CA ASN A 93 -4.49 4.85 11.03
C ASN A 93 -5.69 5.78 11.25
N ILE A 94 -5.56 6.83 12.08
CA ILE A 94 -6.61 7.83 12.29
C ILE A 94 -6.92 8.48 10.93
N CYS A 95 -8.13 8.25 10.45
CA CYS A 95 -8.64 8.75 9.18
C CYS A 95 -10.10 9.15 9.37
N ASN A 96 -10.61 9.99 8.48
CA ASN A 96 -12.01 10.42 8.43
C ASN A 96 -12.82 9.73 7.33
N LEU A 97 -12.21 8.87 6.50
CA LEU A 97 -12.86 8.24 5.35
C LEU A 97 -13.01 6.73 5.51
N SER A 98 -14.07 6.18 4.92
CA SER A 98 -14.32 4.74 4.83
C SER A 98 -14.18 4.22 3.40
N CYS A 99 -13.07 4.56 2.73
CA CYS A 99 -12.86 4.24 1.32
C CYS A 99 -12.99 2.74 1.05
N ILE A 100 -13.62 2.36 -0.07
CA ILE A 100 -13.97 0.95 -0.36
C ILE A 100 -12.76 0.04 -0.47
N MET A 101 -11.63 0.53 -0.95
CA MET A 101 -10.37 -0.23 -1.06
C MET A 101 -9.53 -0.25 0.22
N CYS A 102 -9.89 0.56 1.23
CA CYS A 102 -9.18 0.60 2.51
C CYS A 102 -9.62 -0.59 3.38
N ASN A 103 -9.00 -0.79 4.54
CA ASN A 103 -9.47 -1.69 5.60
C ASN A 103 -9.18 -1.04 6.97
N GLY A 104 -9.63 -1.66 8.06
CA GLY A 104 -9.51 -1.12 9.42
C GLY A 104 -8.07 -0.91 9.90
N GLU A 105 -7.10 -1.58 9.27
CA GLU A 105 -5.67 -1.35 9.56
C GLU A 105 -5.22 0.05 9.15
N TYR A 106 -5.73 0.54 8.03
CA TYR A 106 -5.30 1.81 7.43
C TYR A 106 -6.29 2.95 7.65
N SER A 107 -7.51 2.66 8.13
CA SER A 107 -8.51 3.68 8.48
C SER A 107 -9.33 3.27 9.71
N GLN A 108 -9.26 4.10 10.74
CA GLN A 108 -10.10 3.98 11.92
C GLN A 108 -11.60 4.09 11.57
N THR A 109 -12.01 4.96 10.64
CA THR A 109 -13.42 5.06 10.22
C THR A 109 -13.90 3.76 9.58
N VAL A 110 -13.05 3.09 8.79
CA VAL A 110 -13.38 1.75 8.27
C VAL A 110 -13.59 0.76 9.41
N ARG A 111 -12.65 0.74 10.37
CA ARG A 111 -12.69 -0.16 11.53
C ARG A 111 -14.00 -0.02 12.31
N GLN A 112 -14.41 1.21 12.56
CA GLN A 112 -15.62 1.54 13.31
C GLN A 112 -16.90 1.32 12.51
N LYS A 113 -16.99 1.91 11.31
CA LYS A 113 -18.26 2.06 10.58
C LYS A 113 -18.55 0.89 9.65
N ARG A 114 -17.53 0.21 9.15
CA ARG A 114 -17.69 -0.90 8.19
C ARG A 114 -17.34 -2.26 8.80
N GLU A 115 -16.30 -2.33 9.60
CA GLU A 115 -15.91 -3.59 10.28
C GLU A 115 -16.64 -3.76 11.62
N ASN A 116 -17.20 -2.69 12.19
CA ASN A 116 -17.90 -2.69 13.48
C ASN A 116 -17.06 -3.32 14.59
N LYS A 117 -15.81 -2.87 14.70
CA LYS A 117 -14.84 -3.33 15.69
C LYS A 117 -14.16 -2.16 16.39
N ASP A 118 -13.58 -2.45 17.53
CA ASP A 118 -12.82 -1.47 18.29
C ASP A 118 -11.57 -0.99 17.55
N ASN A 119 -11.15 0.23 17.90
CA ASN A 119 -9.96 0.86 17.36
C ASN A 119 -8.72 0.03 17.70
N TYR A 120 -7.75 0.03 16.78
CA TYR A 120 -6.41 -0.43 17.12
C TYR A 120 -5.75 0.56 18.08
N VAL A 121 -4.96 0.02 19.00
CA VAL A 121 -4.14 0.83 19.91
C VAL A 121 -2.94 1.35 19.12
N ASN A 122 -2.74 2.67 19.15
CA ASN A 122 -1.56 3.29 18.56
C ASN A 122 -0.37 3.12 19.54
N PRO A 123 0.71 2.42 19.18
CA PRO A 123 1.85 2.22 20.07
C PRO A 123 2.73 3.47 20.24
N TYR A 124 2.57 4.49 19.39
CA TYR A 124 3.41 5.69 19.39
C TYR A 124 2.87 6.74 20.36
N ASP A 125 3.45 6.76 21.55
CA ASP A 125 3.19 7.71 22.63
C ASP A 125 3.99 9.03 22.48
N GLU A 126 3.87 9.92 23.47
CA GLU A 126 4.63 11.19 23.46
C GLU A 126 6.15 10.98 23.59
N ASN A 127 6.58 9.88 24.20
CA ASN A 127 8.00 9.57 24.33
C ASN A 127 8.64 9.20 22.98
N PHE A 128 7.86 8.67 22.04
CA PHE A 128 8.34 8.39 20.69
C PHE A 128 8.99 9.61 20.03
N ILE A 129 8.37 10.79 20.17
CA ILE A 129 8.88 12.04 19.60
C ILE A 129 10.28 12.37 20.15
N LYS A 130 10.49 12.21 21.45
CA LYS A 130 11.80 12.41 22.10
C LYS A 130 12.84 11.42 21.57
N LYS A 131 12.43 10.19 21.26
CA LYS A 131 13.33 9.14 20.76
C LYS A 131 13.75 9.33 19.31
N ILE A 132 12.92 9.98 18.47
CA ILE A 132 13.28 10.28 17.09
C ILE A 132 13.97 11.64 16.93
N GLU A 133 13.87 12.55 17.92
CA GLU A 133 14.48 13.87 17.86
C GLU A 133 15.99 13.87 17.51
N PRO A 134 16.83 12.96 18.04
CA PRO A 134 18.24 12.87 17.65
C PRO A 134 18.49 12.55 16.17
N PHE A 135 17.50 11.99 15.47
CA PHE A 135 17.61 11.59 14.07
C PHE A 135 17.38 12.78 13.12
N ILE A 136 16.56 13.75 13.54
CA ILE A 136 16.08 14.86 12.71
C ILE A 136 17.21 15.71 12.09
N PRO A 137 18.29 16.08 12.82
CA PRO A 137 19.40 16.84 12.24
C PRO A 137 20.10 16.15 11.06
N HIS A 138 19.96 14.83 10.92
CA HIS A 138 20.63 14.04 9.88
C HIS A 138 19.74 13.77 8.65
N LEU A 139 18.45 14.08 8.74
CA LEU A 139 17.51 13.82 7.66
C LEU A 139 17.76 14.72 6.45
N LYS A 140 17.47 14.14 5.28
CA LYS A 140 17.28 14.84 4.01
C LYS A 140 15.83 14.77 3.55
N GLU A 141 15.14 13.70 3.91
CA GLU A 141 13.71 13.53 3.66
C GLU A 141 12.97 12.95 4.87
N ALA A 142 11.72 13.39 5.05
CA ALA A 142 10.74 12.70 5.88
C ALA A 142 9.42 12.55 5.11
N ALA A 143 8.86 11.33 5.10
CA ALA A 143 7.58 11.04 4.47
C ALA A 143 6.50 10.75 5.52
N PHE A 144 5.29 11.26 5.31
CA PHE A 144 4.17 11.15 6.25
C PHE A 144 2.95 10.55 5.52
N THR A 145 2.59 9.34 5.92
CA THR A 145 1.53 8.52 5.33
C THR A 145 0.68 7.86 6.42
N GLY A 146 -0.27 7.00 6.08
CA GLY A 146 -1.16 6.37 7.06
C GLY A 146 -2.31 7.27 7.49
N GLY A 147 -3.49 6.67 7.66
CA GLY A 147 -4.70 7.40 8.00
C GLY A 147 -4.98 8.58 7.07
N GLU A 148 -5.35 9.73 7.67
CA GLU A 148 -5.29 11.05 7.03
C GLU A 148 -4.23 11.91 7.73
N ALA A 149 -3.13 12.20 7.03
CA ALA A 149 -1.96 12.84 7.61
C ALA A 149 -2.27 14.18 8.29
N PHE A 150 -3.19 14.98 7.75
CA PHE A 150 -3.55 16.26 8.36
C PHE A 150 -4.46 16.17 9.59
N ILE A 151 -4.92 14.98 9.97
CA ILE A 151 -5.66 14.74 11.23
C ILE A 151 -4.73 14.27 12.35
N ILE A 152 -3.64 13.58 12.01
CA ILE A 152 -2.77 12.90 12.97
C ILE A 152 -1.97 13.93 13.80
N LYS A 153 -2.28 14.05 15.10
CA LYS A 153 -1.62 14.99 16.02
C LYS A 153 -0.10 14.80 16.05
N GLN A 154 0.35 13.56 16.14
CA GLN A 154 1.76 13.22 16.25
C GLN A 154 2.58 13.78 15.08
N TYR A 155 2.01 13.88 13.87
CA TYR A 155 2.72 14.45 12.72
C TYR A 155 3.01 15.93 12.88
N TYR A 156 2.10 16.69 13.49
CA TYR A 156 2.38 18.08 13.82
C TYR A 156 3.49 18.22 14.86
N ASP A 157 3.50 17.35 15.88
CA ASP A 157 4.57 17.33 16.90
C ASP A 157 5.94 17.03 16.25
N ILE A 158 5.99 16.12 15.27
CA ILE A 158 7.20 15.84 14.47
C ILE A 158 7.58 17.03 13.58
N TRP A 159 6.60 17.67 12.92
CA TRP A 159 6.87 18.83 12.06
C TRP A 159 7.40 20.03 12.85
N ASP A 160 6.97 20.22 14.10
CA ASP A 160 7.53 21.25 14.96
C ASP A 160 9.01 20.96 15.30
N LYS A 161 9.35 19.70 15.58
CA LYS A 161 10.75 19.29 15.77
C LYS A 161 11.59 19.43 14.50
N ILE A 162 11.02 19.10 13.33
CA ILE A 162 11.68 19.34 12.04
C ILE A 162 11.93 20.83 11.84
N ALA A 163 10.93 21.69 12.09
CA ALA A 163 11.10 23.12 11.92
C ALA A 163 12.14 23.72 12.87
N GLU A 164 12.24 23.20 14.09
CA GLU A 164 13.23 23.62 15.09
C GLU A 164 14.65 23.17 14.72
N LYS A 165 14.82 21.91 14.32
CA LYS A 165 16.15 21.26 14.23
C LYS A 165 16.69 21.17 12.80
N ASN A 166 15.83 21.06 11.79
CA ASN A 166 16.24 20.83 10.40
C ASN A 166 15.13 21.20 9.40
N SER A 167 14.78 22.48 9.32
CA SER A 167 13.68 22.99 8.48
C SER A 167 13.94 22.88 6.96
N SER A 168 15.17 22.53 6.57
CA SER A 168 15.61 22.44 5.17
C SER A 168 15.25 21.14 4.46
N ILE A 169 14.78 20.13 5.19
CA ILE A 169 14.52 18.81 4.61
C ILE A 169 13.36 18.81 3.65
N ARG A 170 13.37 17.85 2.73
CA ARG A 170 12.22 17.51 1.91
C ARG A 170 11.16 16.85 2.81
N ILE A 171 9.96 17.42 2.85
CA ILE A 171 8.82 16.75 3.50
C ILE A 171 7.87 16.26 2.42
N SER A 172 7.46 15.01 2.51
CA SER A 172 6.49 14.40 1.58
C SER A 172 5.27 13.96 2.37
N VAL A 173 4.07 14.48 2.07
CA VAL A 173 2.84 14.11 2.80
C VAL A 173 1.81 13.53 1.84
N THR A 174 1.15 12.44 2.26
CA THR A 174 0.01 11.87 1.54
C THR A 174 -1.29 12.27 2.23
N THR A 175 -2.24 12.83 1.48
CA THR A 175 -3.55 13.25 1.98
C THR A 175 -4.67 12.76 1.06
N ASN A 176 -5.82 12.46 1.65
CA ASN A 176 -7.08 12.20 0.95
C ASN A 176 -7.76 13.49 0.44
N GLY A 177 -7.18 14.67 0.72
CA GLY A 177 -7.61 15.96 0.19
C GLY A 177 -8.78 16.62 0.95
N THR A 178 -9.33 15.98 1.98
CA THR A 178 -10.51 16.52 2.69
C THR A 178 -10.19 17.60 3.72
N ILE A 179 -8.95 17.68 4.21
CA ILE A 179 -8.56 18.60 5.28
C ILE A 179 -7.60 19.68 4.76
N LEU A 180 -8.05 20.93 4.83
CA LEU A 180 -7.22 22.11 4.54
C LEU A 180 -7.68 23.31 5.38
N ASN A 181 -7.46 23.23 6.69
CA ASN A 181 -7.80 24.30 7.65
C ASN A 181 -6.64 25.29 7.85
N SER A 182 -6.84 26.31 8.69
CA SER A 182 -5.82 27.33 9.01
C SER A 182 -4.54 26.72 9.58
N ARG A 183 -4.65 25.69 10.43
CA ARG A 183 -3.49 24.97 10.98
C ARG A 183 -2.67 24.32 9.87
N VAL A 184 -3.29 23.57 8.95
CA VAL A 184 -2.58 22.96 7.82
C VAL A 184 -1.87 24.04 7.00
N LYS A 185 -2.57 25.13 6.64
CA LYS A 185 -1.98 26.23 5.87
C LYS A 185 -0.78 26.85 6.59
N MET A 186 -0.84 27.03 7.90
CA MET A 186 0.29 27.52 8.70
C MET A 186 1.54 26.62 8.55
N TYR A 187 1.40 25.30 8.66
CA TYR A 187 2.54 24.39 8.50
C TYR A 187 3.05 24.37 7.06
N LEU A 188 2.15 24.38 6.07
CA LEU A 188 2.52 24.49 4.65
C LEU A 188 3.34 25.77 4.37
N GLU A 189 3.08 26.86 5.08
CA GLU A 189 3.89 28.08 4.97
C GLU A 189 5.24 27.96 5.68
N LYS A 190 5.27 27.33 6.86
CA LYS A 190 6.44 27.16 7.74
C LYS A 190 7.49 26.19 7.16
N LEU A 191 7.07 25.17 6.42
CA LEU A 191 7.93 24.10 5.90
C LEU A 191 7.67 23.84 4.41
N LYS A 192 8.56 23.08 3.75
CA LYS A 192 8.45 22.75 2.32
C LYS A 192 7.89 21.35 2.11
N PHE A 193 6.59 21.28 1.81
CA PHE A 193 5.89 20.02 1.57
C PHE A 193 5.75 19.71 0.08
N ASN A 194 6.11 18.50 -0.31
CA ASN A 194 5.57 17.83 -1.48
C ASN A 194 4.26 17.18 -1.09
N ILE A 195 3.24 17.35 -1.92
CA ILE A 195 1.89 16.87 -1.65
C ILE A 195 1.61 15.69 -2.58
N THR A 196 1.25 14.55 -2.00
CA THR A 196 0.63 13.45 -2.72
C THR A 196 -0.85 13.42 -2.38
N MET A 197 -1.70 13.84 -3.30
CA MET A 197 -3.14 13.87 -3.10
C MET A 197 -3.80 12.65 -3.75
N SER A 198 -4.78 12.10 -3.07
CA SER A 198 -5.54 10.93 -3.52
C SER A 198 -6.80 11.35 -4.29
N LEU A 199 -6.95 10.94 -5.56
CA LEU A 199 -8.12 11.27 -6.40
C LEU A 199 -8.43 10.10 -7.35
N ASP A 200 -9.59 9.47 -7.20
CA ASP A 200 -9.91 8.22 -7.92
C ASP A 200 -11.02 8.36 -8.96
N SER A 201 -11.69 9.52 -9.04
CA SER A 201 -12.82 9.78 -9.92
C SER A 201 -13.01 11.28 -10.08
N LEU A 202 -13.48 11.71 -11.26
CA LEU A 202 -13.98 13.07 -11.49
C LEU A 202 -15.51 13.12 -11.54
N ASN A 203 -16.16 11.96 -11.59
CA ASN A 203 -17.60 11.88 -11.34
C ASN A 203 -17.84 12.01 -9.83
N LYS A 204 -18.55 13.07 -9.42
CA LYS A 204 -18.86 13.35 -8.01
C LYS A 204 -19.49 12.17 -7.28
N GLU A 205 -20.51 11.57 -7.88
CA GLU A 205 -21.23 10.44 -7.27
C GLU A 205 -20.32 9.22 -7.10
N ASN A 206 -19.56 8.87 -8.14
CA ASN A 206 -18.63 7.74 -8.07
C ASN A 206 -17.47 8.00 -7.09
N PHE A 207 -16.97 9.24 -7.05
CA PHE A 207 -15.93 9.64 -6.11
C PHE A 207 -16.40 9.46 -4.66
N GLU A 208 -17.59 9.94 -4.32
CA GLU A 208 -18.14 9.84 -2.96
C GLU A 208 -18.56 8.40 -2.61
N LYS A 209 -18.95 7.58 -3.62
CA LYS A 209 -19.16 6.12 -3.46
C LYS A 209 -17.86 5.37 -3.15
N ILE A 210 -16.77 5.72 -3.82
CA ILE A 210 -15.44 5.11 -3.61
C ILE A 210 -14.84 5.60 -2.29
N ARG A 211 -14.82 6.92 -2.08
CA ARG A 211 -14.26 7.62 -0.91
C ARG A 211 -15.36 8.07 0.03
N ARG A 212 -16.06 7.09 0.60
CA ARG A 212 -17.17 7.32 1.54
C ARG A 212 -16.80 8.28 2.66
N PHE A 213 -17.74 9.18 2.97
CA PHE A 213 -17.60 10.34 3.87
C PHE A 213 -16.72 11.48 3.36
N SER A 214 -16.30 11.43 2.10
CA SER A 214 -15.67 12.58 1.44
C SER A 214 -16.73 13.50 0.81
N ASN A 215 -16.33 14.72 0.50
CA ASN A 215 -17.10 15.68 -0.28
C ASN A 215 -16.27 16.09 -1.49
N PHE A 216 -16.75 15.78 -2.69
CA PHE A 216 -15.99 15.96 -3.93
C PHE A 216 -15.60 17.42 -4.16
N ASP A 217 -16.54 18.35 -3.96
CA ASP A 217 -16.33 19.78 -4.22
C ASP A 217 -15.24 20.36 -3.30
N THR A 218 -15.22 19.93 -2.03
CA THR A 218 -14.18 20.29 -1.07
C THR A 218 -12.81 19.76 -1.50
N VAL A 219 -12.74 18.50 -1.95
CA VAL A 219 -11.49 17.89 -2.42
C VAL A 219 -10.96 18.61 -3.66
N LEU A 220 -11.80 18.90 -4.66
CA LEU A 220 -11.38 19.66 -5.84
C LEU A 220 -10.95 21.08 -5.49
N LYS A 221 -11.65 21.77 -4.58
CA LYS A 221 -11.22 23.09 -4.10
C LYS A 221 -9.84 23.03 -3.43
N ASN A 222 -9.59 22.01 -2.61
CA ASN A 222 -8.31 21.83 -1.94
C ASN A 222 -7.20 21.43 -2.94
N PHE A 223 -7.55 20.66 -3.97
CA PHE A 223 -6.64 20.31 -5.07
C PHE A 223 -6.11 21.56 -5.79
N GLU A 224 -6.99 22.51 -6.15
CA GLU A 224 -6.55 23.76 -6.77
C GLU A 224 -5.64 24.56 -5.83
N TYR A 225 -5.96 24.62 -4.52
CA TYR A 225 -5.07 25.23 -3.55
C TYR A 225 -3.69 24.56 -3.51
N PHE A 226 -3.62 23.23 -3.57
CA PHE A 226 -2.36 22.51 -3.58
C PHE A 226 -1.55 22.78 -4.86
N ILE A 227 -2.20 22.91 -6.02
CA ILE A 227 -1.52 23.33 -7.26
C ILE A 227 -0.83 24.68 -7.06
N ASP A 228 -1.56 25.67 -6.56
CA ASP A 228 -1.05 27.03 -6.34
C ASP A 228 0.05 27.06 -5.28
N TYR A 229 -0.15 26.31 -4.18
CA TYR A 229 0.83 26.13 -3.13
C TYR A 229 2.15 25.57 -3.67
N THR A 230 2.11 24.45 -4.41
CA THR A 230 3.32 23.77 -4.88
C THR A 230 4.07 24.60 -5.92
N LYS A 231 3.36 25.36 -6.76
CA LYS A 231 3.98 26.35 -7.66
C LYS A 231 4.72 27.43 -6.88
N ARG A 232 4.06 28.03 -5.88
CA ARG A 232 4.61 29.13 -5.07
C ARG A 232 5.77 28.69 -4.18
N LYS A 233 5.73 27.49 -3.60
CA LYS A 233 6.82 26.94 -2.77
C LYS A 233 7.88 26.17 -3.57
N GLN A 234 7.69 26.02 -4.89
CA GLN A 234 8.56 25.22 -5.76
C GLN A 234 8.72 23.78 -5.26
N THR A 235 7.59 23.18 -4.87
CA THR A 235 7.50 21.77 -4.47
C THR A 235 6.64 21.00 -5.48
N LEU A 236 6.45 19.70 -5.26
CA LEU A 236 5.74 18.83 -6.18
C LEU A 236 4.34 18.50 -5.67
N LEU A 237 3.37 18.53 -6.59
CA LEU A 237 2.06 17.90 -6.43
C LEU A 237 2.02 16.65 -7.30
N THR A 238 1.71 15.53 -6.66
CA THR A 238 1.46 14.26 -7.34
C THR A 238 0.07 13.78 -6.97
N VAL A 239 -0.69 13.32 -7.95
CA VAL A 239 -1.96 12.63 -7.69
C VAL A 239 -1.74 11.13 -7.65
N LYS A 240 -2.14 10.48 -6.57
CA LYS A 240 -2.19 9.01 -6.49
C LYS A 240 -3.59 8.55 -6.85
N VAL A 241 -3.66 7.68 -7.84
CA VAL A 241 -4.91 7.09 -8.36
C VAL A 241 -4.87 5.59 -8.11
N CYS A 242 -5.98 5.01 -7.67
CA CYS A 242 -6.16 3.57 -7.62
C CYS A 242 -7.04 3.11 -8.80
N PRO A 243 -6.49 2.53 -9.88
CA PRO A 243 -7.29 1.86 -10.90
C PRO A 243 -7.99 0.65 -10.28
N MET A 244 -9.31 0.65 -10.33
CA MET A 244 -10.17 -0.32 -9.68
C MET A 244 -11.33 -0.73 -10.59
N ARG A 245 -12.02 -1.81 -10.22
CA ARG A 245 -13.23 -2.26 -10.92
C ARG A 245 -14.30 -1.16 -11.04
N GLN A 246 -14.33 -0.24 -10.07
CA GLN A 246 -15.33 0.82 -9.94
C GLN A 246 -15.05 2.06 -10.79
N ASN A 247 -13.83 2.28 -11.27
CA ASN A 247 -13.44 3.54 -11.91
C ASN A 247 -12.55 3.40 -13.15
N TRP A 248 -12.18 2.18 -13.57
CA TRP A 248 -11.27 2.00 -14.73
C TRP A 248 -11.79 2.69 -16.01
N HIS A 249 -13.11 2.75 -16.19
CA HIS A 249 -13.76 3.41 -17.32
C HIS A 249 -13.65 4.95 -17.28
N GLU A 250 -13.36 5.54 -16.11
CA GLU A 250 -13.15 6.98 -15.95
C GLU A 250 -11.67 7.38 -16.11
N MET A 251 -10.75 6.42 -16.18
CA MET A 251 -9.31 6.69 -16.22
C MET A 251 -8.92 7.66 -17.35
N PRO A 252 -9.42 7.52 -18.60
CA PRO A 252 -9.06 8.47 -19.65
C PRO A 252 -9.44 9.92 -19.33
N VAL A 253 -10.61 10.14 -18.73
CA VAL A 253 -11.09 11.48 -18.35
C VAL A 253 -10.22 12.05 -17.22
N LEU A 254 -9.90 11.23 -16.20
CA LEU A 254 -9.02 11.64 -15.10
C LEU A 254 -7.60 11.95 -15.58
N ILE A 255 -7.03 11.11 -16.45
CA ILE A 255 -5.70 11.32 -17.05
C ILE A 255 -5.65 12.64 -17.82
N ASN A 256 -6.65 12.90 -18.67
CA ASN A 256 -6.74 14.15 -19.43
C ASN A 256 -6.85 15.38 -18.53
N PHE A 257 -7.66 15.32 -17.47
CA PHE A 257 -7.77 16.40 -16.49
C PHE A 257 -6.42 16.73 -15.82
N LEU A 258 -5.69 15.71 -15.38
CA LEU A 258 -4.39 15.89 -14.73
C LEU A 258 -3.32 16.38 -15.71
N ASN A 259 -3.30 15.86 -16.94
CA ASN A 259 -2.43 16.31 -18.02
C ASN A 259 -2.67 17.77 -18.40
N ASN A 260 -3.93 18.20 -18.48
CA ASN A 260 -4.30 19.59 -18.78
C ASN A 260 -3.87 20.56 -17.68
N LYS A 261 -3.82 20.09 -16.44
CA LYS A 261 -3.29 20.86 -15.29
C LYS A 261 -1.78 20.72 -15.11
N ASN A 262 -1.12 19.94 -15.97
CA ASN A 262 0.31 19.61 -15.89
C ASN A 262 0.70 19.02 -14.51
N VAL A 263 -0.15 18.13 -13.99
CA VAL A 263 0.03 17.44 -12.70
C VAL A 263 0.48 16.00 -12.95
N LEU A 264 1.55 15.59 -12.26
CA LEU A 264 2.03 14.21 -12.27
C LEU A 264 1.04 13.30 -11.55
N PHE A 265 0.83 12.08 -12.04
CA PHE A 265 0.14 11.05 -11.27
C PHE A 265 0.93 9.77 -11.11
N LEU A 266 0.50 8.94 -10.17
CA LEU A 266 1.00 7.58 -9.93
C LEU A 266 -0.18 6.64 -9.72
N PHE A 267 -0.16 5.51 -10.43
CA PHE A 267 -1.08 4.42 -10.16
C PHE A 267 -0.64 3.63 -8.93
N ASN A 268 -1.58 3.31 -8.07
CA ASN A 268 -1.39 2.40 -6.95
C ASN A 268 -2.30 1.19 -7.13
N ASN A 269 -1.70 0.04 -7.36
CA ASN A 269 -2.45 -1.19 -7.61
C ASN A 269 -3.15 -1.64 -6.35
N VAL A 270 -4.48 -1.77 -6.42
CA VAL A 270 -5.27 -2.38 -5.35
C VAL A 270 -5.12 -3.89 -5.44
N VAL A 271 -4.29 -4.46 -4.57
CA VAL A 271 -4.13 -5.92 -4.48
C VAL A 271 -5.30 -6.51 -3.71
N PHE A 272 -5.72 -5.84 -2.63
CA PHE A 272 -6.82 -6.23 -1.76
C PHE A 272 -7.62 -4.97 -1.41
N PRO A 273 -8.97 -5.03 -1.32
CA PRO A 273 -9.84 -6.20 -1.37
C PRO A 273 -10.24 -6.65 -2.79
N PRO A 274 -10.66 -7.91 -2.98
CA PRO A 274 -10.82 -8.50 -4.31
C PRO A 274 -11.90 -7.82 -5.17
N TYR A 275 -12.93 -7.26 -4.53
CA TYR A 275 -13.99 -6.50 -5.21
C TYR A 275 -13.53 -5.15 -5.76
N CYS A 276 -12.36 -4.64 -5.37
CA CYS A 276 -11.75 -3.45 -5.97
C CYS A 276 -10.64 -3.81 -6.97
N SER A 277 -9.97 -4.95 -6.76
CA SER A 277 -8.78 -5.35 -7.49
C SER A 277 -9.06 -5.73 -8.96
N LEU A 278 -8.41 -5.02 -9.88
CA LEU A 278 -8.48 -5.34 -11.32
C LEU A 278 -7.86 -6.71 -11.63
N TRP A 279 -6.71 -7.04 -11.04
CA TRP A 279 -5.99 -8.31 -11.29
C TRP A 279 -6.82 -9.58 -11.01
N ASN A 280 -7.85 -9.48 -10.16
CA ASN A 280 -8.73 -10.60 -9.82
C ASN A 280 -9.95 -10.72 -10.77
N LEU A 281 -10.03 -9.90 -11.82
CA LEU A 281 -11.08 -10.00 -12.83
C LEU A 281 -10.87 -11.22 -13.75
N PRO A 282 -11.93 -11.75 -14.38
CA PRO A 282 -11.79 -12.74 -15.44
C PRO A 282 -10.97 -12.19 -16.63
N SER A 283 -10.32 -13.08 -17.37
CA SER A 283 -9.46 -12.71 -18.50
C SER A 283 -10.17 -11.84 -19.53
N ALA A 284 -11.41 -12.20 -19.91
CA ALA A 284 -12.22 -11.45 -20.85
C ALA A 284 -12.46 -10.00 -20.40
N LYS A 285 -12.65 -9.78 -19.08
CA LYS A 285 -12.86 -8.44 -18.54
C LYS A 285 -11.57 -7.65 -18.45
N LEU A 286 -10.44 -8.29 -18.11
CA LEU A 286 -9.12 -7.65 -18.16
C LEU A 286 -8.80 -7.15 -19.56
N LYS A 287 -9.11 -7.98 -20.57
CA LYS A 287 -9.02 -7.61 -21.99
C LYS A 287 -9.84 -6.37 -22.33
N GLU A 288 -11.11 -6.38 -21.96
CA GLU A 288 -12.00 -5.22 -22.14
C GLU A 288 -11.41 -3.94 -21.52
N VAL A 289 -10.86 -4.03 -20.31
CA VAL A 289 -10.31 -2.87 -19.59
C VAL A 289 -9.12 -2.26 -20.33
N TYR A 290 -8.10 -3.05 -20.70
CA TYR A 290 -6.94 -2.47 -21.37
C TYR A 290 -7.27 -2.01 -22.79
N GLU A 291 -8.11 -2.73 -23.54
CA GLU A 291 -8.53 -2.31 -24.88
C GLU A 291 -9.32 -1.00 -24.84
N PHE A 292 -10.09 -0.78 -23.77
CA PHE A 292 -10.77 0.50 -23.56
C PHE A 292 -9.78 1.64 -23.34
N ILE A 293 -8.77 1.45 -22.49
CA ILE A 293 -7.77 2.50 -22.21
C ILE A 293 -6.91 2.76 -23.45
N GLU A 294 -6.48 1.72 -24.17
CA GLU A 294 -5.65 1.82 -25.39
C GLU A 294 -6.32 2.60 -26.53
N LYS A 295 -7.65 2.63 -26.59
CA LYS A 295 -8.40 3.40 -27.60
C LYS A 295 -8.34 4.91 -27.40
N HIS A 296 -7.83 5.39 -26.26
CA HIS A 296 -7.76 6.80 -25.95
C HIS A 296 -6.38 7.36 -26.24
N GLU A 297 -6.32 8.46 -26.99
CA GLU A 297 -5.11 9.23 -27.20
C GLU A 297 -4.95 10.30 -26.11
N PHE A 298 -3.71 10.53 -25.70
CA PHE A 298 -3.37 11.51 -24.69
C PHE A 298 -2.30 12.47 -25.20
N ALA A 299 -2.40 13.73 -24.79
CA ALA A 299 -1.40 14.74 -25.12
C ALA A 299 -0.01 14.37 -24.54
N THR A 300 1.06 14.67 -25.29
CA THR A 300 2.46 14.42 -24.92
C THR A 300 3.34 15.67 -25.11
N ASN A 301 2.73 16.85 -24.98
CA ASN A 301 3.35 18.14 -25.29
C ASN A 301 4.33 18.59 -24.18
N SER A 302 4.16 18.11 -22.94
CA SER A 302 5.05 18.43 -21.81
C SER A 302 5.80 17.20 -21.29
N ILE A 303 6.88 17.42 -20.53
CA ILE A 303 7.64 16.35 -19.86
C ILE A 303 6.74 15.56 -18.89
N ILE A 304 5.86 16.26 -18.17
CA ILE A 304 4.91 15.64 -17.24
C ILE A 304 3.89 14.79 -18.00
N GLN A 305 3.38 15.30 -19.12
CA GLN A 305 2.47 14.55 -19.98
C GLN A 305 3.14 13.27 -20.51
N LYS A 306 4.36 13.35 -21.05
CA LYS A 306 5.13 12.17 -21.51
C LYS A 306 5.31 11.14 -20.38
N GLY A 307 5.77 11.58 -19.22
CA GLY A 307 5.93 10.69 -18.06
C GLY A 307 4.62 10.10 -17.55
N ASN A 308 3.50 10.84 -17.65
CA ASN A 308 2.18 10.31 -17.35
C ASN A 308 1.78 9.21 -18.34
N ILE A 309 2.10 9.34 -19.63
CA ILE A 309 1.76 8.31 -20.64
C ILE A 309 2.58 7.04 -20.43
N GLU A 310 3.86 7.15 -20.09
CA GLU A 310 4.67 5.98 -19.71
C GLU A 310 4.02 5.19 -18.56
N ARG A 311 3.35 5.87 -17.61
CA ARG A 311 2.63 5.21 -16.50
C ARG A 311 1.34 4.55 -16.97
N VAL A 312 0.67 5.11 -17.98
CA VAL A 312 -0.50 4.49 -18.64
C VAL A 312 -0.07 3.22 -19.38
N ASP A 313 1.02 3.29 -20.14
CA ASP A 313 1.57 2.14 -20.86
C ASP A 313 1.96 1.01 -19.89
N ASN A 314 2.57 1.37 -18.76
CA ASN A 314 2.88 0.42 -17.69
C ASN A 314 1.62 -0.23 -17.10
N LEU A 315 0.53 0.52 -16.90
CA LEU A 315 -0.75 -0.04 -16.45
C LEU A 315 -1.34 -1.00 -17.49
N ILE A 316 -1.32 -0.65 -18.77
CA ILE A 316 -1.78 -1.50 -19.87
C ILE A 316 -0.98 -2.81 -19.93
N ASN A 317 0.34 -2.74 -19.85
CA ASN A 317 1.21 -3.91 -19.82
C ASN A 317 0.93 -4.81 -18.60
N GLN A 318 0.70 -4.19 -17.44
CA GLN A 318 0.32 -4.93 -16.23
C GLN A 318 -1.04 -5.63 -16.39
N LEU A 319 -2.03 -4.99 -17.02
CA LEU A 319 -3.35 -5.56 -17.31
C LEU A 319 -3.26 -6.74 -18.29
N LYS A 320 -2.44 -6.64 -19.34
CA LYS A 320 -2.16 -7.75 -20.28
C LYS A 320 -1.48 -8.94 -19.59
N ASN A 321 -0.54 -8.68 -18.68
CA ASN A 321 0.09 -9.72 -17.89
C ASN A 321 -0.92 -10.42 -16.96
N TRP A 322 -1.80 -9.67 -16.31
CA TRP A 322 -2.89 -10.24 -15.52
C TRP A 322 -3.89 -11.02 -16.38
N GLU A 323 -4.19 -10.57 -17.60
CA GLU A 323 -5.04 -11.31 -18.55
C GLU A 323 -4.45 -12.69 -18.84
N LYS A 324 -3.14 -12.76 -19.12
CA LYS A 324 -2.42 -14.03 -19.36
C LYS A 324 -2.52 -14.97 -18.15
N GLN A 325 -2.27 -14.45 -16.95
CA GLN A 325 -2.38 -15.23 -15.70
C GLN A 325 -3.81 -15.71 -15.44
N ALA A 326 -4.80 -14.86 -15.71
CA ALA A 326 -6.21 -15.21 -15.57
C ALA A 326 -6.61 -16.32 -16.57
N LYS A 327 -6.17 -16.24 -17.84
CA LYS A 327 -6.40 -17.28 -18.85
C LYS A 327 -5.80 -18.63 -18.45
N GLU A 328 -4.56 -18.62 -17.97
CA GLU A 328 -3.90 -19.84 -17.48
C GLU A 328 -4.69 -20.48 -16.33
N PHE A 329 -5.12 -19.65 -15.38
CA PHE A 329 -5.95 -20.10 -14.27
C PHE A 329 -7.30 -20.66 -14.72
N GLU A 330 -8.01 -19.96 -15.61
CA GLU A 330 -9.31 -20.37 -16.15
C GLU A 330 -9.21 -21.68 -16.96
N ASN A 331 -8.13 -21.87 -17.73
CA ASN A 331 -7.88 -23.10 -18.48
C ASN A 331 -7.52 -24.28 -17.56
N THR A 332 -6.76 -24.02 -16.50
CA THR A 332 -6.32 -25.06 -15.56
C THR A 332 -7.44 -25.51 -14.62
N TYR A 333 -8.33 -24.58 -14.23
CA TYR A 333 -9.41 -24.82 -13.29
C TYR A 333 -10.76 -24.31 -13.81
N PRO A 334 -11.28 -24.86 -14.93
CA PRO A 334 -12.51 -24.37 -15.57
C PRO A 334 -13.76 -24.53 -14.69
N ASP A 335 -13.73 -25.48 -13.74
CA ASP A 335 -14.83 -25.82 -12.84
C ASP A 335 -14.66 -25.24 -11.42
N ILE A 336 -13.66 -24.37 -11.19
CA ILE A 336 -13.38 -23.83 -9.84
C ILE A 336 -14.61 -23.13 -9.22
N ASN A 337 -15.40 -22.46 -10.06
CA ASN A 337 -16.59 -21.74 -9.63
C ASN A 337 -17.76 -22.67 -9.26
N SER A 338 -17.77 -23.95 -9.68
CA SER A 338 -18.77 -24.93 -9.27
C SER A 338 -18.39 -25.70 -8.01
N LYS A 339 -17.10 -25.71 -7.61
CA LYS A 339 -16.63 -26.37 -6.39
C LYS A 339 -17.12 -25.68 -5.11
N SER A 340 -17.32 -26.47 -4.06
CA SER A 340 -17.54 -26.00 -2.68
C SER A 340 -16.27 -25.41 -2.08
N ALA A 341 -16.40 -24.66 -0.98
CA ALA A 341 -15.25 -24.14 -0.25
C ALA A 341 -14.31 -25.26 0.22
N SER A 342 -14.86 -26.38 0.69
CA SER A 342 -14.09 -27.55 1.12
C SER A 342 -13.27 -28.17 -0.01
N GLU A 343 -13.84 -28.30 -1.22
CA GLU A 343 -13.12 -28.80 -2.38
C GLU A 343 -11.99 -27.85 -2.81
N ILE A 344 -12.23 -26.54 -2.77
CA ILE A 344 -11.20 -25.53 -3.09
C ILE A 344 -10.09 -25.54 -2.04
N ASN A 345 -10.43 -25.73 -0.76
CA ASN A 345 -9.44 -25.87 0.32
C ASN A 345 -8.49 -27.05 0.06
N ILE A 346 -9.01 -28.21 -0.35
CA ILE A 346 -8.18 -29.37 -0.70
C ILE A 346 -7.16 -29.02 -1.79
N LEU A 347 -7.61 -28.34 -2.85
CA LEU A 347 -6.73 -27.88 -3.93
C LEU A 347 -5.69 -26.87 -3.43
N LEU A 348 -6.12 -25.92 -2.59
CA LEU A 348 -5.24 -24.88 -2.06
C LEU A 348 -4.11 -25.49 -1.22
N LYS A 349 -4.44 -26.47 -0.37
CA LYS A 349 -3.47 -27.24 0.40
C LYS A 349 -2.50 -28.01 -0.48
N GLN A 350 -2.97 -28.65 -1.55
CA GLN A 350 -2.08 -29.31 -2.53
C GLN A 350 -1.10 -28.32 -3.15
N LYS A 351 -1.58 -27.13 -3.57
CA LYS A 351 -0.74 -26.07 -4.12
C LYS A 351 0.31 -25.58 -3.12
N ILE A 352 -0.08 -25.42 -1.85
CA ILE A 352 0.83 -25.04 -0.76
C ILE A 352 1.89 -26.12 -0.52
N ARG A 353 1.49 -27.40 -0.41
CA ARG A 353 2.41 -28.52 -0.23
C ARG A 353 3.45 -28.56 -1.33
N TYR A 354 3.02 -28.45 -2.59
CA TYR A 354 3.92 -28.40 -3.74
C TYR A 354 4.89 -27.23 -3.67
N TYR A 355 4.42 -26.04 -3.29
CA TYR A 355 5.29 -24.87 -3.14
C TYR A 355 6.35 -25.06 -2.05
N LEU A 356 5.95 -25.57 -0.88
CA LEU A 356 6.86 -25.79 0.25
C LEU A 356 7.96 -26.81 -0.08
N THR A 357 7.60 -27.93 -0.71
CA THR A 357 8.57 -28.97 -1.07
C THR A 357 9.56 -28.52 -2.15
N THR A 358 9.15 -27.63 -3.05
CA THR A 358 9.98 -27.23 -4.21
C THR A 358 10.77 -25.93 -4.01
N ASN A 359 10.32 -25.01 -3.15
CA ASN A 359 10.89 -23.65 -3.09
C ASN A 359 11.50 -23.25 -1.74
N THR A 360 11.21 -23.96 -0.64
CA THR A 360 11.65 -23.51 0.69
C THR A 360 12.56 -24.50 1.42
N ASN A 361 12.85 -25.67 0.85
CA ASN A 361 13.46 -26.81 1.56
C ASN A 361 12.70 -27.20 2.85
N ILE A 362 11.49 -26.69 3.04
CA ILE A 362 10.61 -26.97 4.17
C ILE A 362 9.66 -28.07 3.69
N SER A 363 9.78 -29.28 4.24
CA SER A 363 8.81 -30.32 3.97
C SER A 363 7.43 -29.91 4.50
N ALA A 364 6.36 -30.28 3.78
CA ALA A 364 4.99 -30.19 4.29
C ALA A 364 4.78 -31.00 5.61
N SER A 365 5.70 -31.92 5.93
CA SER A 365 5.74 -32.67 7.20
C SER A 365 6.38 -31.91 8.36
N THR A 366 6.88 -30.68 8.14
CA THR A 366 7.36 -29.82 9.23
C THR A 366 6.18 -29.22 10.01
N SER A 367 6.39 -28.85 11.28
CA SER A 367 5.34 -28.25 12.11
C SER A 367 4.68 -27.04 11.43
N PHE A 368 5.47 -26.18 10.81
CA PHE A 368 4.97 -25.01 10.08
C PHE A 368 4.04 -25.35 8.91
N GLY A 369 4.36 -26.39 8.13
CA GLY A 369 3.51 -26.87 7.04
C GLY A 369 2.17 -27.40 7.53
N GLN A 370 2.19 -28.17 8.63
CA GLN A 370 0.99 -28.72 9.26
C GLN A 370 0.13 -27.61 9.89
N ASP A 371 0.75 -26.65 10.57
CA ASP A 371 0.08 -25.50 11.18
C ASP A 371 -0.67 -24.67 10.12
N LEU A 372 -0.06 -24.47 8.95
CA LEU A 372 -0.67 -23.70 7.88
C LEU A 372 -1.89 -24.39 7.27
N GLU A 373 -1.82 -25.69 7.04
CA GLU A 373 -2.97 -26.45 6.55
C GLU A 373 -4.10 -26.49 7.55
N LYS A 374 -3.77 -26.60 8.84
CA LYS A 374 -4.74 -26.55 9.92
C LYS A 374 -5.47 -25.22 9.95
N VAL A 375 -4.77 -24.10 9.72
CA VAL A 375 -5.41 -22.77 9.66
C VAL A 375 -6.53 -22.72 8.62
N PHE A 376 -6.37 -23.36 7.45
CA PHE A 376 -7.45 -23.39 6.46
C PHE A 376 -8.64 -24.27 6.87
N ASP A 377 -8.42 -25.34 7.64
CA ASP A 377 -9.52 -26.13 8.20
C ASP A 377 -10.24 -25.34 9.31
N ASP A 378 -9.48 -24.68 10.17
CA ASP A 378 -10.01 -23.83 11.24
C ASP A 378 -10.83 -22.65 10.64
N LEU A 379 -10.45 -22.14 9.46
CA LEU A 379 -11.24 -21.15 8.73
C LEU A 379 -12.60 -21.67 8.27
N ILE A 380 -12.69 -22.92 7.80
CA ILE A 380 -13.97 -23.56 7.47
C ILE A 380 -14.87 -23.64 8.71
N ILE A 381 -14.30 -23.99 9.86
CA ILE A 381 -15.05 -24.07 11.12
C ILE A 381 -15.50 -22.68 11.59
N SER A 382 -14.66 -21.65 11.44
CA SER A 382 -14.89 -20.31 11.98
C SER A 382 -15.84 -19.47 11.14
N ILE A 383 -15.89 -19.69 9.82
CA ILE A 383 -16.66 -18.88 8.88
C ILE A 383 -17.83 -19.69 8.34
N LYS A 384 -19.02 -19.45 8.90
CA LYS A 384 -20.26 -20.18 8.57
C LYS A 384 -20.85 -19.85 7.21
N ASP A 385 -20.48 -18.70 6.63
CA ASP A 385 -20.99 -18.29 5.32
C ASP A 385 -20.18 -18.96 4.20
N GLU A 386 -20.75 -20.03 3.65
CA GLU A 386 -20.14 -20.83 2.56
C GLU A 386 -19.80 -19.98 1.33
N LYS A 387 -20.63 -18.98 1.00
CA LYS A 387 -20.41 -18.13 -0.18
C LYS A 387 -19.20 -17.23 0.04
N ILE A 388 -19.09 -16.61 1.22
CA ILE A 388 -17.92 -15.82 1.61
C ILE A 388 -16.66 -16.67 1.59
N LEU A 389 -16.72 -17.85 2.21
CA LEU A 389 -15.56 -18.74 2.32
C LEU A 389 -15.09 -19.23 0.95
N LYS A 390 -16.02 -19.68 0.10
CA LYS A 390 -15.74 -20.07 -1.28
C LYS A 390 -15.04 -18.95 -2.05
N ASN A 391 -15.59 -17.74 -2.04
CA ASN A 391 -15.01 -16.60 -2.75
C ASN A 391 -13.60 -16.25 -2.23
N ALA A 392 -13.41 -16.29 -0.91
CA ALA A 392 -12.13 -16.03 -0.28
C ALA A 392 -11.08 -17.07 -0.70
N PHE A 393 -11.44 -18.36 -0.72
CA PHE A 393 -10.54 -19.42 -1.14
C PHE A 393 -10.20 -19.36 -2.62
N ILE A 394 -11.15 -19.03 -3.51
CA ILE A 394 -10.85 -18.76 -4.93
C ILE A 394 -9.85 -17.61 -5.05
N TYR A 395 -10.05 -16.53 -4.28
CA TYR A 395 -9.13 -15.40 -4.27
C TYR A 395 -7.72 -15.81 -3.80
N PHE A 396 -7.61 -16.51 -2.66
CA PHE A 396 -6.32 -17.01 -2.16
C PHE A 396 -5.64 -17.95 -3.15
N PHE A 397 -6.41 -18.78 -3.85
CA PHE A 397 -5.89 -19.69 -4.84
C PHE A 397 -5.20 -18.97 -6.00
N LYS A 398 -5.59 -17.74 -6.32
CA LYS A 398 -4.95 -16.89 -7.34
C LYS A 398 -3.73 -16.11 -6.81
N ILE A 399 -3.55 -16.00 -5.50
CA ILE A 399 -2.41 -15.28 -4.90
C ILE A 399 -1.15 -16.17 -4.94
N PRO A 400 0.05 -15.57 -5.14
CA PRO A 400 1.31 -16.28 -4.94
C PRO A 400 1.45 -16.83 -3.51
N ILE A 401 1.82 -18.10 -3.37
CA ILE A 401 1.85 -18.79 -2.07
C ILE A 401 2.75 -18.08 -1.05
N HIS A 402 3.92 -17.55 -1.44
CA HIS A 402 4.79 -16.82 -0.51
C HIS A 402 4.12 -15.62 0.18
N ARG A 403 3.18 -14.93 -0.49
CA ARG A 403 2.43 -13.82 0.13
C ARG A 403 1.44 -14.32 1.16
N ILE A 404 0.78 -15.43 0.85
CA ILE A 404 -0.12 -16.11 1.79
C ILE A 404 0.67 -16.52 3.04
N LEU A 405 1.83 -17.17 2.87
CA LEU A 405 2.71 -17.57 3.97
C LEU A 405 3.17 -16.37 4.81
N SER A 406 3.55 -15.25 4.17
CA SER A 406 3.97 -14.03 4.86
C SER A 406 2.86 -13.45 5.75
N GLU A 407 1.63 -13.38 5.24
CA GLU A 407 0.47 -12.90 6.00
C GLU A 407 0.16 -13.81 7.19
N PHE A 408 0.26 -15.13 7.03
CA PHE A 408 0.06 -16.09 8.13
C PHE A 408 1.17 -16.03 9.19
N ASN A 409 2.39 -15.69 8.80
CA ASN A 409 3.52 -15.63 9.72
C ASN A 409 3.49 -14.40 10.64
N ILE A 410 2.85 -13.30 10.21
CA ILE A 410 2.84 -12.04 10.96
C ILE A 410 1.50 -11.74 11.65
N ARG A 411 0.44 -12.52 11.38
CA ARG A 411 -0.92 -12.27 11.88
C ARG A 411 -1.41 -13.39 12.77
N ASN A 412 -2.22 -13.03 13.77
CA ASN A 412 -2.96 -14.01 14.57
C ASN A 412 -4.18 -14.55 13.82
N PHE A 413 -4.74 -15.65 14.33
CA PHE A 413 -5.86 -16.35 13.72
C PHE A 413 -7.12 -15.47 13.57
N ASP A 414 -7.45 -14.66 14.57
CA ASP A 414 -8.60 -13.73 14.48
C ASP A 414 -8.46 -12.76 13.30
N LYS A 415 -7.24 -12.26 13.06
CA LYS A 415 -6.98 -11.35 11.94
C LYS A 415 -7.05 -12.07 10.59
N ILE A 416 -6.63 -13.32 10.55
CA ILE A 416 -6.78 -14.18 9.37
C ILE A 416 -8.26 -14.40 9.05
N VAL A 417 -9.09 -14.67 10.06
CA VAL A 417 -10.55 -14.80 9.90
C VAL A 417 -11.14 -13.50 9.34
N GLU A 418 -10.78 -12.34 9.91
CA GLU A 418 -11.19 -11.03 9.37
C GLU A 418 -10.83 -10.85 7.89
N ARG A 419 -9.58 -11.17 7.52
CA ARG A 419 -9.07 -11.03 6.15
C ARG A 419 -9.77 -11.98 5.19
N THR A 420 -10.07 -13.20 5.63
CA THR A 420 -10.79 -14.20 4.84
C THR A 420 -12.22 -13.75 4.57
N ILE A 421 -12.93 -13.25 5.59
CA ILE A 421 -14.27 -12.69 5.39
C ILE A 421 -14.23 -11.51 4.39
N GLN A 422 -13.27 -10.61 4.55
CA GLN A 422 -13.10 -9.47 3.64
C GLN A 422 -12.74 -9.89 2.20
N ALA A 423 -11.98 -10.96 2.02
CA ALA A 423 -11.67 -11.54 0.73
C ALA A 423 -12.90 -12.18 0.05
N GLY A 424 -13.87 -12.65 0.83
CA GLY A 424 -15.08 -13.28 0.32
C GLY A 424 -16.12 -12.31 -0.24
N TYR A 425 -15.99 -11.01 0.05
CA TYR A 425 -16.90 -9.99 -0.46
C TYR A 425 -16.73 -9.79 -1.97
N THR A 426 -17.87 -9.74 -2.68
CA THR A 426 -17.94 -9.48 -4.13
C THR A 426 -18.22 -8.02 -4.45
N GLU A 427 -18.73 -7.27 -3.46
CA GLU A 427 -19.00 -5.83 -3.53
C GLU A 427 -18.55 -5.16 -2.23
N PRO A 428 -18.31 -3.83 -2.24
CA PRO A 428 -17.98 -3.10 -1.02
C PRO A 428 -19.09 -3.24 0.04
N PRO A 429 -18.78 -3.71 1.27
CA PRO A 429 -19.78 -3.86 2.32
C PRO A 429 -20.51 -2.54 2.62
N SER A 430 -21.76 -2.63 3.08
CA SER A 430 -22.49 -1.46 3.57
C SER A 430 -21.80 -0.83 4.77
N ILE A 431 -22.15 0.43 5.05
CA ILE A 431 -21.68 1.15 6.24
C ILE A 431 -22.84 1.26 7.21
N LYS A 432 -22.56 1.13 8.51
CA LYS A 432 -23.53 1.40 9.59
C LYS A 432 -23.62 2.87 9.94
#